data_AF-A0A1I3P1P0-F1
#
_entry.id   AF-A0A1I3P1P0-F1
#
_cell.length_a   1.000
_cell.length_b   1.000
_cell.length_c   1.000
_cell.angle_alpha   90.00
_cell.angle_beta   90.00
_cell.angle_gamma   90.00
#
_symmetry.space_group_name_H-M   'P 1'
#
loop_
_entity.id
_entity.type
_entity.pdbx_description
1 polymer ?
#
loop_
_entity_poly.entity_id
_entity_poly.type
_entity_poly.pdbx_seq_one_letter_code
_entity_poly.pdbx_strand_id
1 'polypeptide(L)' 'MRQRDLNRAVARATGETVSLISELGFVPLWPEPFDREPARPRSPHTTPRSTAALRRTQRQTVLR' A
#
# COMPACT_ATOMS: atom_id res chain seq x y z
N MET A 1 15.44 -23.23 -1.09
CA MET A 1 15.31 -23.46 0.36
C MET A 1 14.73 -24.86 0.56
N ARG A 2 15.24 -25.69 1.48
CA ARG A 2 14.65 -27.02 1.75
C ARG A 2 13.48 -26.88 2.73
N GLN A 3 12.56 -27.84 2.76
CA GLN A 3 11.43 -27.85 3.69
C GLN A 3 11.88 -27.69 5.15
N ARG A 4 12.96 -28.38 5.54
CA ARG A 4 13.55 -28.27 6.88
C ARG A 4 13.96 -26.84 7.25
N ASP A 5 14.51 -26.09 6.27
CA ASP A 5 14.96 -24.72 6.50
C ASP A 5 13.75 -23.79 6.66
N LEU A 6 12.71 -23.98 5.85
CA LEU A 6 11.44 -23.27 5.95
C LEU A 6 10.77 -23.51 7.31
N ASN A 7 10.65 -24.77 7.74
CA ASN A 7 10.03 -25.11 9.03
C ASN A 7 10.76 -24.43 10.21
N ARG A 8 12.10 -24.39 10.15
CA ARG A 8 12.91 -23.69 11.17
C ARG A 8 12.72 -22.18 11.14
N ALA A 9 12.60 -21.58 9.96
CA ALA A 9 12.38 -20.15 9.84
C ALA A 9 11.01 -19.75 10.40
N VAL A 10 9.97 -20.52 10.09
CA VAL A 10 8.61 -20.27 10.59
C VAL A 10 8.54 -20.48 12.10
N ALA A 11 9.12 -21.56 12.63
CA ALA A 11 9.19 -21.82 14.07
C ALA A 11 9.78 -20.63 14.85
N ARG A 12 10.87 -20.05 14.33
CA ARG A 12 11.51 -18.88 14.93
C ARG A 12 10.65 -17.62 14.86
N ALA A 13 9.89 -17.45 13.78
CA ALA A 13 9.06 -16.28 13.57
C ALA A 13 7.76 -16.31 14.39
N THR A 14 7.17 -17.50 14.58
CA THR A 14 5.88 -17.68 15.27
C THR A 14 6.02 -18.07 16.74
N GLY A 15 7.19 -18.56 17.16
CA GLY A 15 7.38 -19.14 18.50
C GLY A 15 6.89 -20.59 18.62
N GLU A 16 6.39 -21.17 17.53
CA GLU A 16 5.90 -22.55 17.49
C GLU A 16 7.04 -23.56 17.37
N THR A 17 6.75 -24.82 17.70
CA THR A 17 7.74 -25.90 17.54
C THR A 17 7.85 -26.35 16.07
N VAL A 18 9.06 -26.80 15.69
CA VAL A 18 9.31 -27.35 14.35
C VAL A 18 8.46 -28.59 14.07
N SER A 19 8.20 -29.41 15.10
CA SER A 19 7.35 -30.60 14.97
C SER A 19 5.92 -30.23 14.62
N LEU A 20 5.34 -29.25 15.33
CA LEU A 20 3.98 -28.77 15.05
C LEU A 20 3.86 -28.21 13.62
N ILE A 21 4.82 -27.41 13.18
CA ILE A 21 4.81 -26.87 11.80
C ILE A 21 4.96 -27.98 10.76
N SER A 22 5.77 -29.01 11.06
CA SER A 22 5.95 -30.14 10.14
C SER A 22 4.69 -30.99 10.04
N GLU A 23 3.92 -31.09 11.12
CA GLU A 23 2.64 -31.80 11.18
C GLU A 23 1.52 -31.05 10.44
N LEU A 24 1.43 -29.73 10.65
CA LEU A 24 0.43 -28.88 9.98
C LEU A 24 0.72 -28.70 8.48
N GLY A 25 2.01 -28.64 8.11
CA GLY A 25 2.43 -28.45 6.74
C GLY A 25 2.17 -27.04 6.19
N PHE A 26 2.31 -26.89 4.87
CA PHE A 26 2.11 -25.63 4.16
C PHE A 26 1.11 -25.81 3.02
N VAL A 27 0.18 -24.86 2.90
CA VAL A 27 -0.76 -24.80 1.78
C VAL A 27 -0.21 -23.84 0.72
N PRO A 28 -0.08 -24.25 -0.55
CA PRO A 28 0.30 -23.34 -1.61
C PRO A 28 -0.79 -22.28 -1.82
N LEU A 29 -0.40 -21.01 -1.77
CA LEU A 29 -1.28 -19.92 -2.15
C LEU A 29 -1.33 -19.87 -3.67
N TRP A 30 -2.52 -20.05 -4.23
CA TRP A 30 -2.78 -19.73 -5.61
C TRP A 30 -2.94 -18.21 -5.74
N PRO A 31 -2.50 -17.59 -6.85
CA PRO A 31 -2.78 -16.20 -7.10
C PRO A 31 -4.30 -16.05 -7.22
N GLU A 32 -4.93 -15.61 -6.14
CA GLU A 32 -6.32 -15.21 -6.14
C GLU A 32 -6.45 -14.00 -7.07
N PRO A 33 -7.40 -13.99 -8.02
CA PRO A 33 -7.63 -12.79 -8.81
C PRO A 33 -7.98 -11.67 -7.85
N PHE A 34 -7.17 -10.61 -7.86
CA PHE A 34 -7.42 -9.41 -7.06
C PHE A 34 -8.86 -8.94 -7.29
N ASP A 35 -9.68 -8.96 -6.25
CA ASP A 35 -10.89 -8.16 -6.23
C ASP A 35 -10.44 -6.72 -6.42
N ARG A 36 -10.76 -6.15 -7.58
CA ARG A 36 -10.61 -4.71 -7.79
C ARG A 36 -11.56 -4.05 -6.80
N GLU A 37 -11.02 -3.49 -5.73
CA GLU A 37 -11.80 -2.63 -4.84
C GLU A 37 -12.56 -1.64 -5.73
N PRO A 38 -13.90 -1.64 -5.74
CA PRO A 38 -14.65 -0.71 -6.56
C PRO A 38 -14.23 0.67 -6.09
N ALA A 39 -13.68 1.48 -7.00
CA ALA A 39 -13.14 2.79 -6.70
C ALA A 39 -14.09 3.53 -5.75
N ARG A 40 -13.66 3.69 -4.50
CA ARG A 40 -14.48 4.34 -3.48
C ARG A 40 -14.91 5.68 -4.06
N PRO A 41 -16.22 5.95 -4.23
CA PRO A 41 -16.66 7.20 -4.82
C PRO A 41 -16.04 8.33 -3.99
N ARG A 42 -15.26 9.20 -4.65
CA ARG A 42 -14.65 10.38 -4.01
C ARG A 42 -15.76 11.08 -3.23
N SER A 43 -15.63 11.14 -1.90
CA SER A 43 -16.63 11.82 -1.09
C SER A 43 -16.75 13.28 -1.57
N PRO A 44 -17.96 13.80 -1.77
CA PRO A 44 -18.18 15.09 -2.47
C PRO A 44 -17.77 16.33 -1.65
N HIS A 45 -17.12 16.18 -0.50
CA HIS A 45 -16.70 17.29 0.35
C HIS A 45 -15.19 17.53 0.22
N THR A 46 -14.72 17.85 -0.97
CA THR A 46 -13.46 18.58 -1.10
C THR A 46 -13.70 19.75 -2.01
N THR A 47 -14.26 20.82 -1.44
CA THR A 47 -14.24 22.13 -2.08
C THR A 47 -12.78 22.53 -2.22
N PRO A 48 -12.23 22.75 -3.43
CA PRO A 48 -10.93 23.38 -3.54
C PRO A 48 -11.11 24.83 -3.07
N ARG A 49 -10.47 25.17 -1.96
CA ARG A 49 -10.31 26.56 -1.53
C ARG A 49 -9.55 27.28 -2.63
N SER A 50 -10.25 28.09 -3.41
CA SER A 50 -9.68 28.96 -4.44
C SER A 50 -8.67 29.91 -3.79
N THR A 51 -7.38 29.60 -3.93
CA THR A 51 -6.28 30.52 -3.66
C THR A 51 -5.89 31.22 -4.96
N ALA A 52 -6.84 31.92 -5.58
CA ALA A 52 -6.58 32.80 -6.72
C ALA A 52 -6.90 34.25 -6.35
N ALA A 53 -6.30 34.73 -5.26
CA ALA A 53 -6.35 36.13 -4.88
C ALA A 53 -4.99 36.54 -4.30
N LEU A 54 -3.95 36.60 -5.15
CA LEU A 54 -2.88 37.59 -4.99
C LEU A 54 -1.91 37.55 -6.18
N ARG A 55 -2.18 38.30 -7.25
CA ARG A 55 -1.09 38.88 -8.05
C ARG A 55 -1.30 40.37 -8.20
N ARG A 56 -0.71 41.03 -7.19
CA ARG A 56 -0.19 42.39 -7.18
C ARG A 56 0.06 42.96 -8.58
N THR A 57 -0.64 44.06 -8.82
CA THR A 57 -0.14 45.25 -9.50
C THR A 57 1.38 45.38 -9.41
N GLN A 58 2.09 45.27 -10.54
CA GLN A 58 3.28 46.08 -10.78
C GLN A 58 3.35 46.47 -12.26
N ARG A 59 3.42 47.79 -12.43
CA ARG A 59 3.77 48.51 -13.65
C ARG A 59 5.14 48.07 -14.14
N GLN A 60 5.33 47.97 -15.46
CA GLN A 60 6.56 48.50 -16.06
C GLN A 60 6.32 48.92 -17.51
N THR A 61 6.39 50.24 -17.67
CA THR A 61 6.60 51.01 -18.89
C THR A 61 7.91 50.59 -19.56
N VAL A 62 7.90 50.31 -20.86
CA VAL A 62 9.08 50.42 -21.76
C VAL A 62 8.53 50.85 -23.13
N LEU A 63 8.48 52.16 -23.41
CA LEU A 63 9.44 52.90 -24.26
C LEU A 63 9.71 52.23 -25.62
N ARG A 64 9.18 52.85 -26.67
CA ARG A 64 9.55 52.66 -28.09
C ARG A 64 10.78 53.50 -28.40
#